data_AF-A0A0U3MXI9-F1
#
_entry.id   AF-A0A0U3MXI9-F1
#
_cell.length_a   1.000
_cell.length_b   1.000
_cell.length_c   1.000
_cell.angle_alpha   90.00
_cell.angle_beta   90.00
_cell.angle_gamma   90.00
#
_symmetry.space_group_name_H-M   'P 1'
#
loop_
_entity.id
_entity.type
_entity.pdbx_description
1 polymer ?
#
loop_
_entity_poly.entity_id
_entity_poly.type
_entity_poly.pdbx_seq_one_letter_code
_entity_poly.pdbx_strand_id
1 'polypeptide(L)'
;MDACDWKRLFDRLDTAKDVQAALASLIEPDHCPWVQTKFPDEAQAVMEAVARRFSVNAGNVQIVGSGRFGRSLLTLRRFAPGRSDLDVAVIDAAGFDKHAAEWTPEGPSVGRSYLAAGILRPDLFSQAPWSRDWQAWTEALSQLHRQAFREITVTMYRSLTDLRVKQQYALYRLGMARALAARRGDCPSGPAHDALPGDAMAQVAATHQAPRAGLPAADAIDIVTTLLGAAPRQVRLVGASMSPGAARVTCRYDLAPAVLPGAHFQSLRAIRDAFSACGLTLQLIPDSASAWSRVSSIGGVRTA
;
A
#
# COMPACT_ATOMS: atom_id res chain seq x y z
N MET A 1 11.62 20.47 10.72
CA MET A 1 10.25 20.92 10.41
C MET A 1 9.64 21.72 11.52
N ASP A 2 9.63 23.02 11.30
CA ASP A 2 8.72 23.95 11.95
C ASP A 2 7.28 23.74 11.44
N ALA A 3 6.32 24.57 11.87
CA ALA A 3 4.97 24.54 11.33
C ALA A 3 4.92 24.85 9.81
N CYS A 4 5.92 25.56 9.29
CA CYS A 4 5.99 25.95 7.87
C CYS A 4 6.27 24.75 6.96
N ASP A 5 7.11 23.81 7.36
CA ASP A 5 7.42 22.64 6.52
C ASP A 5 6.22 21.69 6.35
N TRP A 6 5.33 21.60 7.36
CA TRP A 6 4.08 20.84 7.23
C TRP A 6 3.07 21.54 6.35
N LYS A 7 2.97 22.87 6.47
CA LYS A 7 2.16 23.66 5.54
C LYS A 7 2.64 23.42 4.11
N ARG A 8 3.95 23.44 3.86
CA ARG A 8 4.51 23.12 2.54
C ARG A 8 4.18 21.71 2.08
N LEU A 9 4.26 20.71 2.96
CA LEU A 9 3.87 19.36 2.58
C LEU A 9 2.39 19.28 2.20
N PHE A 10 1.51 19.87 3.01
CA PHE A 10 0.08 19.89 2.70
C PHE A 10 -0.22 20.72 1.47
N ASP A 11 0.40 21.88 1.28
CA ASP A 11 0.30 22.68 0.07
C ASP A 11 0.70 21.84 -1.16
N ARG A 12 1.77 21.03 -1.07
CA ARG A 12 2.18 20.10 -2.16
C ARG A 12 1.18 18.99 -2.39
N LEU A 13 0.59 18.43 -1.33
CA LEU A 13 -0.46 17.42 -1.45
C LEU A 13 -1.74 17.99 -2.06
N ASP A 14 -2.11 19.21 -1.67
CA ASP A 14 -3.32 19.91 -2.11
C ASP A 14 -3.15 20.45 -3.55
N THR A 15 -1.92 20.71 -4.00
CA THR A 15 -1.59 21.15 -5.37
C THR A 15 -1.15 20.02 -6.29
N ALA A 16 -0.98 18.79 -5.77
CA ALA A 16 -0.62 17.65 -6.60
C ALA A 16 -1.76 17.33 -7.57
N LYS A 17 -1.41 17.20 -8.86
CA LYS A 17 -2.38 16.88 -9.93
C LYS A 17 -3.01 15.51 -9.74
N ASP A 18 -2.27 14.59 -9.13
CA ASP A 18 -2.70 13.23 -8.83
C ASP A 18 -1.90 12.66 -7.65
N VAL A 19 -2.33 11.48 -7.18
CA VAL A 19 -1.72 10.77 -6.05
C VAL A 19 -0.28 10.35 -6.34
N GLN A 20 0.08 10.07 -7.60
CA GLN A 20 1.45 9.67 -7.97
C GLN A 20 2.40 10.86 -7.91
N ALA A 21 1.98 12.04 -8.37
CA ALA A 21 2.73 13.28 -8.23
C ALA A 21 2.92 13.64 -6.75
N ALA A 22 1.88 13.50 -5.93
CA ALA A 22 1.96 13.67 -4.48
C ALA A 22 2.98 12.71 -3.85
N LEU A 23 2.96 11.43 -4.24
CA LEU A 23 3.87 10.40 -3.74
C LEU A 23 5.31 10.61 -4.16
N ALA A 24 5.55 10.90 -5.44
CA ALA A 24 6.88 11.22 -5.94
C ALA A 24 7.45 12.38 -5.13
N SER A 25 6.67 13.45 -4.96
CA SER A 25 7.05 14.62 -4.17
C SER A 25 7.47 14.32 -2.71
N LEU A 26 6.96 13.21 -2.16
CA LEU A 26 7.16 12.75 -0.78
C LEU A 26 8.26 11.71 -0.62
N ILE A 27 8.45 10.87 -1.64
CA ILE A 27 9.30 9.67 -1.61
C ILE A 27 10.62 9.92 -2.38
N GLU A 28 10.72 10.97 -3.19
CA GLU A 28 11.95 11.24 -3.93
C GLU A 28 13.18 11.31 -2.99
N PRO A 29 14.35 10.80 -3.44
CA PRO A 29 15.57 10.69 -2.63
C PRO A 29 16.10 12.02 -2.09
N ASP A 30 15.82 13.11 -2.80
CA ASP A 30 16.36 14.44 -2.51
C ASP A 30 15.80 15.06 -1.22
N HIS A 31 14.74 14.46 -0.66
CA HIS A 31 14.17 14.89 0.61
C HIS A 31 14.87 14.19 1.75
N CYS A 32 15.81 14.89 2.38
CA CYS A 32 16.45 14.46 3.62
C CYS A 32 15.37 14.15 4.68
N PRO A 33 15.27 12.90 5.17
CA PRO A 33 14.41 12.53 6.28
C PRO A 33 14.49 13.52 7.44
N TRP A 34 13.35 13.83 8.05
CA TRP A 34 13.28 14.72 9.21
C TRP A 34 14.27 14.33 10.30
N VAL A 35 14.39 13.03 10.60
CA VAL A 35 15.33 12.55 11.61
C VAL A 35 16.79 12.78 11.22
N GLN A 36 17.16 12.74 9.93
CA GLN A 36 18.53 13.06 9.52
C GLN A 36 18.84 14.56 9.72
N THR A 37 17.84 15.43 9.68
CA THR A 37 18.04 16.86 10.01
C THR A 37 18.12 17.14 11.51
N LYS A 38 17.65 16.21 12.36
CA LYS A 38 17.52 16.41 13.82
C LYS A 38 18.46 15.54 14.65
N PHE A 39 18.82 14.38 14.11
CA PHE A 39 19.62 13.30 14.68
C PHE A 39 20.52 12.74 13.56
N PRO A 40 21.37 13.58 12.92
CA PRO A 40 22.15 13.16 11.76
C PRO A 40 23.02 11.95 12.07
N ASP A 41 23.72 11.98 13.20
CA ASP A 41 24.67 10.94 13.60
C ASP A 41 23.95 9.62 13.91
N GLU A 42 22.86 9.66 14.69
CA GLU A 42 22.09 8.45 15.01
C GLU A 42 21.38 7.88 13.79
N ALA A 43 20.79 8.73 12.94
CA ALA A 43 20.14 8.28 11.72
C ALA A 43 21.15 7.63 10.75
N GLN A 44 22.33 8.23 10.59
CA GLN A 44 23.39 7.66 9.77
C GLN A 44 23.88 6.32 10.35
N ALA A 45 24.16 6.26 11.66
CA ALA A 45 24.61 5.04 12.32
C ALA A 45 23.62 3.88 12.16
N VAL A 46 22.31 4.15 12.31
CA VAL A 46 21.25 3.15 12.08
C VAL A 46 21.24 2.66 10.63
N MET A 47 21.24 3.58 9.66
CA MET A 47 21.21 3.20 8.24
C MET A 47 22.43 2.39 7.83
N GLU A 48 23.63 2.75 8.30
CA GLU A 48 24.85 2.00 8.05
C GLU A 48 24.84 0.62 8.71
N ALA A 49 24.34 0.52 9.96
CA ALA A 49 24.18 -0.75 10.64
C ALA A 49 23.22 -1.68 9.90
N VAL A 50 22.09 -1.14 9.40
CA VAL A 50 21.13 -1.87 8.57
C VAL A 50 21.77 -2.30 7.25
N ALA A 51 22.45 -1.39 6.54
CA ALA A 51 23.11 -1.70 5.27
C ALA A 51 24.13 -2.83 5.43
N ARG A 52 24.99 -2.76 6.46
CA ARG A 52 25.96 -3.82 6.77
C ARG A 52 25.27 -5.14 7.13
N ARG A 53 24.23 -5.11 7.96
CA ARG A 53 23.51 -6.31 8.41
C ARG A 53 22.93 -7.13 7.27
N PHE A 54 22.33 -6.44 6.29
CA PHE A 54 21.72 -7.08 5.12
C PHE A 54 22.67 -7.18 3.91
N SER A 55 23.91 -6.69 4.04
CA SER A 55 24.89 -6.67 2.95
C SER A 55 24.36 -5.98 1.69
N VAL A 56 23.63 -4.87 1.86
CA VAL A 56 23.05 -4.06 0.78
C VAL A 56 23.77 -2.72 0.66
N ASN A 57 23.70 -2.10 -0.51
CA ASN A 57 24.18 -0.73 -0.69
C ASN A 57 23.39 0.23 0.23
N ALA A 58 24.07 1.24 0.80
CA ALA A 58 23.41 2.23 1.66
C ALA A 58 22.23 2.95 0.98
N GLY A 59 22.29 3.17 -0.35
CA GLY A 59 21.18 3.73 -1.12
C GLY A 59 19.91 2.86 -1.17
N ASN A 60 20.00 1.59 -0.80
CA ASN A 60 18.86 0.68 -0.68
C ASN A 60 18.26 0.66 0.74
N VAL A 61 18.78 1.47 1.66
CA VAL A 61 18.24 1.65 3.01
C VAL A 61 17.60 3.02 3.10
N GLN A 62 16.34 3.08 3.52
CA GLN A 62 15.59 4.34 3.59
C GLN A 62 14.88 4.45 4.94
N ILE A 63 14.96 5.63 5.56
CA ILE A 63 14.08 5.97 6.67
C ILE A 63 12.70 6.29 6.11
N VAL A 64 11.67 5.65 6.68
CA VAL A 64 10.28 5.77 6.24
C VAL A 64 9.37 6.18 7.41
N GLY A 65 8.07 6.30 7.14
CA GLY A 65 7.09 6.58 8.18
C GLY A 65 7.32 7.91 8.88
N SER A 66 7.14 7.92 10.21
CA SER A 66 7.18 9.17 10.97
C SER A 66 8.57 9.78 11.06
N GLY A 67 9.64 8.97 10.97
CA GLY A 67 11.02 9.47 10.96
C GLY A 67 11.37 10.25 9.69
N ARG A 68 10.74 9.90 8.55
CA ARG A 68 10.92 10.63 7.30
C ARG A 68 10.24 12.00 7.33
N PHE A 69 9.00 12.06 7.81
CA PHE A 69 8.19 13.28 7.73
C PHE A 69 8.21 14.12 9.00
N GLY A 70 8.72 13.60 10.13
CA GLY A 70 8.59 14.24 11.45
C GLY A 70 7.20 14.11 12.06
N ARG A 71 6.32 13.31 11.47
CA ARG A 71 4.97 12.97 11.96
C ARG A 71 4.48 11.71 11.27
N SER A 72 3.66 10.92 11.97
CA SER A 72 2.94 9.81 11.35
C SER A 72 1.89 10.32 10.35
N LEU A 73 1.91 9.81 9.12
CA LEU A 73 0.86 10.10 8.13
C LEU A 73 -0.50 9.48 8.54
N LEU A 74 -0.49 8.41 9.34
CA LEU A 74 -1.72 7.72 9.76
C LEU A 74 -2.35 8.35 10.99
N THR A 75 -1.56 8.58 12.04
CA THR A 75 -2.08 9.06 13.33
C THR A 75 -1.93 10.56 13.52
N LEU A 76 -1.26 11.24 12.59
CA LEU A 76 -0.87 12.65 12.70
C LEU A 76 -0.05 12.96 13.96
N ARG A 77 0.48 11.98 14.70
CA ARG A 77 1.32 12.23 15.87
C ARG A 77 2.70 12.70 15.44
N ARG A 78 3.17 13.79 16.05
CA ARG A 78 4.53 14.32 15.80
C ARG A 78 5.56 13.29 16.23
N PHE A 79 6.67 13.25 15.50
CA PHE A 79 7.83 12.50 15.92
C PHE A 79 8.36 13.12 17.22
N ALA A 80 8.52 12.29 18.24
CA ALA A 80 8.98 12.66 19.57
C ALA A 80 10.24 11.83 19.90
N PRO A 81 11.39 12.47 20.11
CA PRO A 81 12.64 11.76 20.42
C PRO A 81 12.51 10.84 21.63
N GLY A 82 13.06 9.64 21.53
CA GLY A 82 12.99 8.57 22.55
C GLY A 82 11.58 8.01 22.80
N ARG A 83 10.56 8.50 22.08
CA ARG A 83 9.15 8.12 22.25
C ARG A 83 8.49 7.64 20.96
N SER A 84 9.02 8.02 19.81
CA SER A 84 8.59 7.57 18.50
C SER A 84 9.49 6.46 17.98
N ASP A 85 8.88 5.55 17.22
CA ASP A 85 9.59 4.49 16.52
C ASP A 85 10.27 5.06 15.27
N LEU A 86 11.41 4.48 14.92
CA LEU A 86 12.08 4.71 13.65
C LEU A 86 11.81 3.53 12.72
N ASP A 87 11.04 3.77 11.67
CA ASP A 87 10.79 2.76 10.64
C ASP A 87 11.85 2.85 9.55
N VAL A 88 12.53 1.73 9.26
CA VAL A 88 13.55 1.62 8.22
C VAL A 88 13.13 0.60 7.17
N ALA A 89 13.24 0.98 5.91
CA ALA A 89 13.00 0.14 4.75
C ALA A 89 14.32 -0.33 4.14
N VAL A 90 14.42 -1.63 3.85
CA VAL A 90 15.50 -2.24 3.06
C VAL A 90 14.93 -2.67 1.72
N ILE A 91 15.52 -2.25 0.61
CA ILE A 91 15.09 -2.60 -0.74
C ILE A 91 16.06 -3.63 -1.31
N ASP A 92 15.66 -4.90 -1.31
CA ASP A 92 16.51 -6.00 -1.76
C ASP A 92 15.67 -7.19 -2.24
N ALA A 93 15.59 -7.37 -3.56
CA ALA A 93 14.83 -8.47 -4.16
C ALA A 93 15.43 -9.84 -3.80
N ALA A 94 16.76 -9.96 -3.80
CA ALA A 94 17.43 -11.25 -3.59
C ALA A 94 17.31 -11.69 -2.12
N GLY A 95 17.57 -10.77 -1.18
CA GLY A 95 17.33 -11.01 0.24
C GLY A 95 15.85 -11.30 0.54
N PHE A 96 14.94 -10.58 -0.11
CA PHE A 96 13.50 -10.81 0.03
C PHE A 96 13.14 -12.23 -0.38
N ASP A 97 13.52 -12.64 -1.59
CA ASP A 97 13.13 -13.94 -2.16
C ASP A 97 13.74 -15.09 -1.35
N LYS A 98 14.99 -14.93 -0.89
CA LYS A 98 15.65 -15.89 0.03
C LYS A 98 14.83 -16.10 1.31
N HIS A 99 14.51 -15.03 2.03
CA HIS A 99 13.80 -15.14 3.30
C HIS A 99 12.33 -15.54 3.15
N ALA A 100 11.68 -15.10 2.06
CA ALA A 100 10.31 -15.49 1.73
C ALA A 100 10.18 -16.99 1.40
N ALA A 101 11.20 -17.59 0.76
CA ALA A 101 11.21 -19.02 0.45
C ALA A 101 11.30 -19.90 1.72
N GLU A 102 11.88 -19.38 2.80
CA GLU A 102 11.96 -20.08 4.09
C GLU A 102 10.64 -19.98 4.90
N TRP A 103 9.64 -19.25 4.41
CA TRP A 103 8.34 -19.14 5.06
C TRP A 103 7.40 -20.28 4.67
N THR A 104 6.84 -20.97 5.66
CA THR A 104 5.86 -22.03 5.44
C THR A 104 4.41 -21.48 5.44
N PRO A 105 3.52 -22.00 4.56
CA PRO A 105 2.14 -21.54 4.45
C PRO A 105 1.29 -21.65 5.72
N GLU A 106 1.73 -22.42 6.71
CA GLU A 106 1.04 -22.67 7.97
C GLU A 106 1.06 -21.46 8.92
N GLY A 107 1.81 -20.40 8.59
CA GLY A 107 1.80 -19.15 9.33
C GLY A 107 0.48 -18.36 9.24
N PRO A 108 0.31 -17.32 10.09
CA PRO A 108 -0.89 -16.47 10.09
C PRO A 108 -1.22 -15.93 8.70
N SER A 109 -2.51 -15.84 8.37
CA SER A 109 -2.99 -15.30 7.08
C SER A 109 -2.43 -13.92 6.77
N VAL A 110 -2.16 -13.11 7.79
CA VAL A 110 -1.58 -11.77 7.69
C VAL A 110 -0.19 -11.80 7.04
N GLY A 111 0.65 -12.81 7.30
CA GLY A 111 1.98 -12.91 6.67
C GLY A 111 1.89 -13.02 5.15
N ARG A 112 0.90 -13.79 4.64
CA ARG A 112 0.69 -13.98 3.19
C ARG A 112 0.37 -12.70 2.46
N SER A 113 -0.50 -11.86 3.03
CA SER A 113 -0.89 -10.61 2.36
C SER A 113 0.28 -9.65 2.23
N TYR A 114 1.19 -9.63 3.21
CA TYR A 114 2.42 -8.86 3.14
C TYR A 114 3.41 -9.42 2.13
N LEU A 115 3.64 -10.74 2.10
CA LEU A 115 4.52 -11.36 1.09
C LEU A 115 4.01 -11.14 -0.34
N ALA A 116 2.70 -11.26 -0.55
CA ALA A 116 2.06 -10.99 -1.84
C ALA A 116 2.21 -9.52 -2.26
N ALA A 117 2.26 -8.60 -1.29
CA ALA A 117 2.52 -7.18 -1.51
C ALA A 117 4.02 -6.83 -1.62
N GLY A 118 4.93 -7.82 -1.63
CA GLY A 118 6.36 -7.59 -1.69
C GLY A 118 6.96 -7.00 -0.41
N ILE A 119 6.34 -7.25 0.75
CA ILE A 119 6.76 -6.74 2.07
C ILE A 119 7.10 -7.90 3.01
N LEU A 120 8.27 -7.83 3.63
CA LEU A 120 8.76 -8.80 4.59
C LEU A 120 9.03 -8.10 5.93
N ARG A 121 8.18 -8.42 6.90
CA ARG A 121 8.17 -7.89 8.26
C ARG A 121 8.48 -9.02 9.25
N PRO A 122 9.67 -9.05 9.88
CA PRO A 122 10.08 -10.20 10.70
C PRO A 122 9.09 -10.51 11.82
N ASP A 123 8.46 -9.51 12.43
CA ASP A 123 7.44 -9.69 13.48
C ASP A 123 6.23 -10.54 13.04
N LEU A 124 5.92 -10.58 11.75
CA LEU A 124 4.84 -11.41 11.18
C LEU A 124 5.29 -12.85 10.86
N PHE A 125 6.57 -13.17 11.05
CA PHE A 125 7.20 -14.44 10.67
C PHE A 125 7.94 -15.09 11.85
N SER A 126 7.42 -14.98 13.07
CA SER A 126 8.10 -15.41 14.31
C SER A 126 8.53 -16.89 14.35
N GLN A 127 7.94 -17.74 13.52
CA GLN A 127 8.33 -19.16 13.40
C GLN A 127 9.59 -19.38 12.56
N ALA A 128 9.95 -18.43 11.69
CA ALA A 128 11.12 -18.57 10.84
C ALA A 128 12.42 -18.31 11.66
N PRO A 129 13.46 -19.16 11.56
CA PRO A 129 14.70 -18.96 12.30
C PRO A 129 15.35 -17.60 12.06
N TRP A 130 15.37 -17.14 10.80
CA TRP A 130 15.92 -15.83 10.42
C TRP A 130 15.17 -14.66 11.06
N SER A 131 13.86 -14.82 11.34
CA SER A 131 13.06 -13.74 11.94
C SER A 131 13.48 -13.48 13.38
N ARG A 132 13.77 -14.52 14.16
CA ARG A 132 14.22 -14.37 15.55
C ARG A 132 15.58 -13.67 15.64
N ASP A 133 16.52 -14.09 14.81
CA ASP A 133 17.85 -13.46 14.69
C ASP A 133 17.74 -12.00 14.26
N TRP A 134 16.86 -11.70 13.30
CA TRP A 134 16.55 -10.33 12.89
C TRP A 134 15.98 -9.52 14.06
N GLN A 135 14.94 -10.01 14.73
CA GLN A 135 14.27 -9.32 15.85
C GLN A 135 15.24 -9.00 16.99
N ALA A 136 16.04 -9.98 17.41
CA ALA A 136 17.05 -9.81 18.45
C ALA A 136 18.08 -8.72 18.06
N TRP A 137 18.52 -8.73 16.80
CA TRP A 137 19.42 -7.70 16.29
C TRP A 137 18.76 -6.30 16.27
N THR A 138 17.50 -6.17 15.82
CA THR A 138 16.78 -4.88 15.85
C THR A 138 16.51 -4.39 17.27
N GLU A 139 16.27 -5.29 18.22
CA GLU A 139 16.12 -4.93 19.63
C GLU A 139 17.42 -4.36 20.19
N ALA A 140 18.55 -5.01 19.94
CA ALA A 140 19.87 -4.51 20.34
C ALA A 140 20.18 -3.15 19.70
N LEU A 141 19.86 -2.97 18.41
CA LEU A 141 20.01 -1.69 17.72
C LEU A 141 19.11 -0.60 18.34
N SER A 142 17.87 -0.95 18.70
CA SER A 142 16.93 -0.05 19.38
C SER A 142 17.45 0.39 20.74
N GLN A 143 18.01 -0.53 21.53
CA GLN A 143 18.60 -0.22 22.83
C GLN A 143 19.79 0.73 22.70
N LEU A 144 20.66 0.52 21.70
CA LEU A 144 21.81 1.38 21.44
C LEU A 144 21.40 2.83 21.13
N HIS A 145 20.30 3.02 20.41
CA HIS A 145 19.81 4.34 19.99
C HIS A 145 18.57 4.83 20.76
N ARG A 146 18.34 4.28 21.96
CA ARG A 146 17.10 4.50 22.75
C ARG A 146 16.83 5.97 23.10
N GLN A 147 17.88 6.79 23.18
CA GLN A 147 17.74 8.22 23.44
C GLN A 147 17.06 8.95 22.27
N ALA A 148 17.33 8.54 21.04
CA ALA A 148 16.74 9.12 19.84
C ALA A 148 15.42 8.44 19.46
N PHE A 149 15.32 7.12 19.60
CA PHE A 149 14.22 6.31 19.08
C PHE A 149 13.68 5.35 20.15
N ARG A 150 12.35 5.20 20.26
CA ARG A 150 11.76 4.24 21.20
C ARG A 150 12.05 2.80 20.78
N GLU A 151 11.88 2.54 19.49
CA GLU A 151 12.05 1.26 18.82
C GLU A 151 12.53 1.54 17.39
N ILE A 152 13.35 0.65 16.85
CA ILE A 152 13.75 0.66 15.45
C ILE A 152 13.14 -0.58 14.80
N THR A 153 12.25 -0.36 13.84
CA THR A 153 11.69 -1.43 13.02
C THR A 153 12.40 -1.45 11.68
N VAL A 154 12.72 -2.65 11.19
CA VAL A 154 13.34 -2.83 9.88
C VAL A 154 12.46 -3.75 9.06
N THR A 155 11.98 -3.25 7.93
CA THR A 155 11.13 -3.98 6.98
C THR A 155 11.86 -4.09 5.66
N MET A 156 11.88 -5.29 5.07
CA MET A 156 12.42 -5.49 3.73
C MET A 156 11.32 -5.47 2.69
N TYR A 157 11.60 -4.82 1.57
CA TYR A 157 10.73 -4.71 0.41
C TYR A 157 11.44 -5.35 -0.77
N ARG A 158 10.70 -6.12 -1.58
CA ARG A 158 11.26 -6.76 -2.77
C ARG A 158 11.75 -5.72 -3.79
N SER A 159 11.04 -4.60 -3.91
CA SER A 159 11.40 -3.50 -4.80
C SER A 159 11.01 -2.14 -4.24
N LEU A 160 11.55 -1.07 -4.83
CA LEU A 160 11.13 0.31 -4.54
C LEU A 160 9.64 0.54 -4.85
N THR A 161 9.11 -0.16 -5.87
CA THR A 161 7.69 -0.10 -6.21
C THR A 161 6.82 -0.61 -5.07
N ASP A 162 7.19 -1.71 -4.42
CA ASP A 162 6.43 -2.27 -3.29
C ASP A 162 6.42 -1.31 -2.09
N LEU A 163 7.56 -0.68 -1.82
CA LEU A 163 7.64 0.39 -0.81
C LEU A 163 6.71 1.56 -1.17
N ARG A 164 6.72 2.02 -2.43
CA ARG A 164 5.86 3.11 -2.91
C ARG A 164 4.37 2.78 -2.74
N VAL A 165 3.95 1.57 -3.09
CA VAL A 165 2.56 1.10 -2.89
C VAL A 165 2.18 1.16 -1.40
N LYS A 166 3.08 0.76 -0.51
CA LYS A 166 2.83 0.85 0.94
C LYS A 166 2.69 2.29 1.43
N GLN A 167 3.51 3.21 0.93
CA GLN A 167 3.42 4.63 1.27
C GLN A 167 2.15 5.29 0.69
N GLN A 168 1.76 4.91 -0.54
CA GLN A 168 0.50 5.32 -1.18
C GLN A 168 -0.70 5.00 -0.30
N TYR A 169 -0.72 3.80 0.27
CA TYR A 169 -1.79 3.41 1.19
C TYR A 169 -1.87 4.34 2.42
N ALA A 170 -0.72 4.72 3.00
CA ALA A 170 -0.70 5.62 4.15
C ALA A 170 -1.27 7.01 3.80
N LEU A 171 -0.96 7.54 2.62
CA LEU A 171 -1.50 8.80 2.14
C LEU A 171 -3.00 8.73 1.84
N TYR A 172 -3.46 7.66 1.20
CA TYR A 172 -4.87 7.46 0.95
C TYR A 172 -5.67 7.47 2.26
N ARG A 173 -5.15 6.78 3.29
CA ARG A 173 -5.74 6.80 4.64
C ARG A 173 -5.74 8.19 5.27
N LEU A 174 -4.68 8.96 5.08
CA LEU A 174 -4.61 10.34 5.55
C LEU A 174 -5.70 11.21 4.88
N GLY A 175 -5.84 11.12 3.55
CA GLY A 175 -6.88 11.83 2.80
C GLY A 175 -8.28 11.47 3.28
N MET A 176 -8.54 10.17 3.46
CA MET A 176 -9.81 9.70 4.03
C MET A 176 -10.07 10.22 5.45
N ALA A 177 -9.07 10.18 6.33
CA ALA A 177 -9.21 10.66 7.70
C ALA A 177 -9.54 12.15 7.74
N ARG A 178 -8.90 12.96 6.87
CA ARG A 178 -9.21 14.39 6.72
C ARG A 178 -10.63 14.62 6.20
N ALA A 179 -11.06 13.89 5.18
CA ALA A 179 -12.41 13.99 4.63
C ALA A 179 -13.47 13.66 5.70
N LEU A 180 -13.21 12.66 6.54
CA LEU A 180 -14.10 12.29 7.65
C LEU A 180 -14.14 13.36 8.76
N ALA A 181 -12.98 13.92 9.15
CA ALA A 181 -12.90 14.99 10.14
C ALA A 181 -13.65 16.26 9.66
N ALA A 182 -13.42 16.66 8.41
CA ALA A 182 -14.10 17.82 7.81
C ALA A 182 -15.64 17.69 7.83
N ARG A 183 -16.17 16.48 7.58
CA ARG A 183 -17.62 16.21 7.65
C ARG A 183 -18.22 16.34 9.05
N ARG A 184 -17.42 16.16 10.10
CA ARG A 184 -17.87 16.28 11.49
C ARG A 184 -17.79 17.71 12.02
N GLY A 185 -17.22 18.64 11.26
CA GLY A 185 -16.83 19.94 11.78
C GLY A 185 -15.65 19.87 12.75
N ASP A 186 -15.00 18.70 12.85
CA ASP A 186 -13.86 18.48 13.73
C ASP A 186 -12.60 18.97 13.04
N CYS A 187 -11.91 19.92 13.66
CA CYS A 187 -10.53 20.19 13.31
C CYS A 187 -9.70 18.96 13.71
N PRO A 188 -8.89 18.35 12.82
CA PRO A 188 -8.18 17.10 13.10
C PRO A 188 -7.00 17.35 14.05
N SER A 189 -7.29 17.55 15.33
CA SER A 189 -6.30 17.72 16.41
C SER A 189 -6.33 16.57 17.42
N GLY A 190 -7.26 15.62 17.31
CA GLY A 190 -7.39 14.48 18.22
C GLY A 190 -6.60 13.23 17.78
N PRO A 191 -6.00 12.46 18.71
CA PRO A 191 -5.33 11.21 18.39
C PRO A 191 -6.35 10.14 18.00
N ALA A 192 -6.30 9.66 16.75
CA ALA A 192 -7.01 8.45 16.36
C ALA A 192 -6.38 7.25 17.08
N HIS A 193 -7.08 6.71 18.08
CA HIS A 193 -6.82 5.38 18.63
C HIS A 193 -7.73 4.40 17.89
N ASP A 194 -7.11 3.38 17.28
CA ASP A 194 -7.56 1.98 17.25
C ASP A 194 -6.68 1.19 16.27
N ALA A 195 -6.22 0.02 16.72
CA ALA A 195 -5.61 -0.99 15.85
C ALA A 195 -6.72 -1.63 15.00
N LEU A 196 -6.46 -1.84 13.70
CA LEU A 196 -7.41 -2.39 12.75
C LEU A 196 -6.77 -3.52 11.91
N PRO A 197 -7.58 -4.45 11.38
CA PRO A 197 -7.21 -5.85 11.12
C PRO A 197 -6.20 -6.04 10.00
N GLY A 198 -5.44 -7.13 10.08
CA GLY A 198 -4.38 -7.51 9.12
C GLY A 198 -4.82 -7.61 7.66
N ASP A 199 -6.13 -7.61 7.39
CA ASP A 199 -6.69 -7.66 6.04
C ASP A 199 -6.68 -6.31 5.31
N ALA A 200 -6.40 -5.18 5.97
CA ALA A 200 -6.46 -3.84 5.34
C ALA A 200 -5.40 -3.61 4.22
N MET A 201 -4.28 -4.35 4.25
CA MET A 201 -3.23 -4.32 3.21
C MET A 201 -3.64 -5.11 1.97
N ALA A 202 -4.18 -6.32 2.16
CA ALA A 202 -4.83 -7.10 1.10
C ALA A 202 -6.03 -6.33 0.55
N GLN A 203 -6.79 -5.68 1.44
CA GLN A 203 -7.87 -4.81 1.07
C GLN A 203 -7.39 -3.61 0.32
N VAL A 204 -6.23 -2.98 0.49
CA VAL A 204 -5.85 -1.84 -0.37
C VAL A 204 -5.23 -2.23 -1.70
N ALA A 205 -4.53 -3.35 -1.75
CA ALA A 205 -4.31 -4.06 -3.01
C ALA A 205 -5.65 -4.38 -3.71
N ALA A 206 -6.72 -4.62 -2.93
CA ALA A 206 -8.09 -4.89 -3.38
C ALA A 206 -9.12 -3.72 -3.29
N THR A 207 -8.74 -2.50 -2.84
CA THR A 207 -9.62 -1.30 -2.63
C THR A 207 -9.28 -0.28 -3.69
N HIS A 208 -8.09 -0.40 -4.25
CA HIS A 208 -8.04 -0.34 -5.68
C HIS A 208 -9.15 -1.27 -6.24
N GLN A 209 -9.21 -2.59 -6.04
CA GLN A 209 -10.25 -3.45 -6.67
C GLN A 209 -11.70 -3.30 -6.16
N ALA A 210 -12.04 -2.27 -5.37
CA ALA A 210 -13.36 -2.17 -4.77
C ALA A 210 -14.01 -0.78 -4.64
N PRO A 211 -15.12 -0.47 -5.34
CA PRO A 211 -15.87 0.75 -5.08
C PRO A 211 -16.67 0.66 -3.74
N ARG A 212 -17.11 1.83 -3.23
CA ARG A 212 -18.01 1.99 -2.05
C ARG A 212 -19.44 2.35 -2.46
N ALA A 213 -20.43 1.95 -1.67
CA ALA A 213 -21.84 2.30 -1.90
C ALA A 213 -22.05 3.83 -1.88
N GLY A 214 -22.73 4.34 -2.90
CA GLY A 214 -23.07 5.78 -3.04
C GLY A 214 -22.09 6.63 -3.86
N LEU A 215 -21.15 6.04 -4.60
CA LEU A 215 -20.28 6.77 -5.51
C LEU A 215 -21.07 7.33 -6.72
N PRO A 216 -20.85 8.60 -7.10
CA PRO A 216 -21.29 9.14 -8.38
C PRO A 216 -20.81 8.26 -9.55
N ALA A 217 -21.63 8.18 -10.60
CA ALA A 217 -21.38 7.38 -11.79
C ALA A 217 -19.97 7.55 -12.42
N ALA A 218 -19.46 8.78 -12.42
CA ALA A 218 -18.14 9.11 -12.96
C ALA A 218 -17.00 8.48 -12.13
N ASP A 219 -17.10 8.53 -10.81
CA ASP A 219 -16.06 8.03 -9.90
C ASP A 219 -15.96 6.49 -9.95
N ALA A 220 -17.07 5.80 -10.21
CA ALA A 220 -17.07 4.36 -10.41
C ALA A 220 -16.31 3.96 -11.69
N ILE A 221 -16.43 4.74 -12.78
CA ILE A 221 -15.73 4.49 -14.05
C ILE A 221 -14.22 4.78 -13.91
N ASP A 222 -13.84 5.82 -13.18
CA ASP A 222 -12.43 6.16 -12.95
C ASP A 222 -11.72 5.14 -12.05
N ILE A 223 -12.40 4.64 -11.00
CA ILE A 223 -11.89 3.53 -10.18
C ILE A 223 -11.64 2.32 -11.07
N VAL A 224 -12.60 1.93 -11.89
CA VAL A 224 -12.50 0.79 -12.80
C VAL A 224 -11.33 0.93 -13.76
N THR A 225 -11.21 2.09 -14.39
CA THR A 225 -10.14 2.39 -15.34
C THR A 225 -8.77 2.32 -14.67
N THR A 226 -8.64 2.85 -13.45
CA THR A 226 -7.41 2.78 -12.64
C THR A 226 -7.02 1.35 -12.32
N LEU A 227 -7.99 0.47 -12.07
CA LEU A 227 -7.71 -0.92 -11.73
C LEU A 227 -7.30 -1.79 -12.86
N LEU A 228 -7.91 -1.54 -14.00
CA LEU A 228 -7.63 -2.27 -15.21
C LEU A 228 -6.33 -1.75 -15.83
N GLY A 229 -5.99 -0.48 -15.64
CA GLY A 229 -4.68 0.06 -15.99
C GLY A 229 -3.53 -0.58 -15.19
N ALA A 230 -3.82 -1.10 -13.99
CA ALA A 230 -2.88 -1.88 -13.18
C ALA A 230 -2.91 -3.39 -13.49
N ALA A 231 -3.85 -3.86 -14.30
CA ALA A 231 -3.92 -5.25 -14.74
C ALA A 231 -2.88 -5.52 -15.85
N PRO A 232 -2.41 -6.77 -16.02
CA PRO A 232 -1.47 -7.11 -17.08
C PRO A 232 -2.03 -6.73 -18.46
N ARG A 233 -1.14 -6.40 -19.41
CA ARG A 233 -1.38 -5.88 -20.78
C ARG A 233 -2.42 -6.64 -21.65
N GLN A 234 -3.00 -7.72 -21.14
CA GLN A 234 -3.92 -8.64 -21.81
C GLN A 234 -5.41 -8.33 -21.56
N VAL A 235 -5.73 -7.34 -20.74
CA VAL A 235 -7.11 -6.89 -20.49
C VAL A 235 -7.23 -5.42 -20.91
N ARG A 236 -7.90 -5.16 -22.03
CA ARG A 236 -8.15 -3.78 -22.50
C ARG A 236 -9.60 -3.42 -22.25
N LEU A 237 -9.86 -2.34 -21.51
CA LEU A 237 -11.20 -1.77 -21.41
C LEU A 237 -11.56 -1.12 -22.75
N VAL A 238 -12.59 -1.64 -23.41
CA VAL A 238 -13.05 -1.20 -24.75
C VAL A 238 -14.20 -0.20 -24.63
N GLY A 239 -14.91 -0.19 -23.50
CA GLY A 239 -15.91 0.82 -23.19
C GLY A 239 -16.54 0.61 -21.82
N ALA A 240 -16.95 1.72 -21.20
CA ALA A 240 -17.77 1.73 -19.99
C ALA A 240 -19.04 2.54 -20.26
N SER A 241 -20.20 2.01 -19.89
CA SER A 241 -21.46 2.74 -19.96
C SER A 241 -22.35 2.47 -18.75
N MET A 242 -23.13 3.48 -18.37
CA MET A 242 -24.16 3.37 -17.34
C MET A 242 -25.53 3.61 -17.95
N SER A 243 -26.49 2.75 -17.63
CA SER A 243 -27.88 2.94 -18.05
C SER A 243 -28.59 3.88 -17.07
N PRO A 244 -29.25 4.96 -17.54
CA PRO A 244 -30.03 5.83 -16.66
C PRO A 244 -31.09 5.01 -15.88
N GLY A 245 -31.12 5.18 -14.56
CA GLY A 245 -32.07 4.51 -13.68
C GLY A 245 -31.71 3.07 -13.27
N ALA A 246 -30.63 2.49 -13.79
CA ALA A 246 -30.09 1.22 -13.30
C ALA A 246 -28.71 1.46 -12.66
N ALA A 247 -28.50 0.96 -11.45
CA ALA A 247 -27.18 0.87 -10.83
C ALA A 247 -26.33 -0.20 -11.53
N ARG A 248 -26.11 -0.05 -12.84
CA ARG A 248 -25.42 -1.02 -13.70
C ARG A 248 -24.34 -0.30 -14.49
N VAL A 249 -23.13 -0.83 -14.37
CA VAL A 249 -21.96 -0.40 -15.14
C VAL A 249 -21.59 -1.56 -16.06
N THR A 250 -21.66 -1.32 -17.36
CA THR A 250 -21.24 -2.31 -18.36
C THR A 250 -19.80 -2.02 -18.74
N CYS A 251 -18.90 -2.99 -18.56
CA CYS A 251 -17.51 -2.86 -18.98
C CYS A 251 -17.22 -3.92 -20.06
N ARG A 252 -16.79 -3.47 -21.23
CA ARG A 252 -16.38 -4.34 -22.33
C ARG A 252 -14.89 -4.56 -22.31
N TYR A 253 -14.47 -5.80 -22.53
CA TYR A 253 -13.06 -6.16 -22.50
C TYR A 253 -12.66 -6.99 -23.70
N ASP A 254 -11.52 -6.63 -24.26
CA ASP A 254 -10.78 -7.49 -25.15
C ASP A 254 -9.85 -8.36 -24.31
N LEU A 255 -10.12 -9.67 -24.33
CA LEU A 255 -9.30 -10.68 -23.68
C LEU A 255 -8.49 -11.37 -24.78
N ALA A 256 -7.17 -11.13 -24.80
CA ALA A 256 -6.30 -11.83 -25.72
C ALA A 256 -6.45 -13.36 -25.51
N PRO A 257 -6.52 -14.18 -26.58
CA PRO A 257 -6.85 -15.61 -26.49
C PRO A 257 -5.80 -16.47 -25.75
N ALA A 258 -4.67 -15.90 -25.34
CA ALA A 258 -3.63 -16.60 -24.60
C ALA A 258 -4.01 -16.72 -23.11
N VAL A 259 -4.09 -17.96 -22.65
CA VAL A 259 -4.25 -18.48 -21.28
C VAL A 259 -4.23 -17.41 -20.18
N LEU A 260 -5.40 -17.08 -19.63
CA LEU A 260 -5.51 -16.37 -18.35
C LEU A 260 -5.09 -17.35 -17.23
N PRO A 261 -3.99 -17.10 -16.49
CA PRO A 261 -3.69 -17.86 -15.28
C PRO A 261 -4.79 -17.65 -14.23
N GLY A 262 -4.97 -18.60 -13.31
CA GLY A 262 -6.01 -18.54 -12.27
C GLY A 262 -6.01 -17.24 -11.44
N ALA A 263 -4.88 -16.55 -11.35
CA ALA A 263 -4.75 -15.25 -10.70
C ALA A 263 -5.60 -14.14 -11.36
N HIS A 264 -5.80 -14.16 -12.68
CA HIS A 264 -6.62 -13.15 -13.37
C HIS A 264 -8.11 -13.30 -13.05
N PHE A 265 -8.58 -14.53 -12.83
CA PHE A 265 -9.96 -14.79 -12.42
C PHE A 265 -10.26 -14.30 -11.00
N GLN A 266 -9.27 -14.35 -10.11
CA GLN A 266 -9.41 -13.83 -8.74
C GLN A 266 -9.55 -12.31 -8.75
N SER A 267 -8.76 -11.60 -9.56
CA SER A 267 -8.88 -10.14 -9.72
C SER A 267 -10.24 -9.73 -10.30
N LEU A 268 -10.73 -10.41 -11.34
CA LEU A 268 -12.06 -10.13 -11.91
C LEU A 268 -13.19 -10.40 -10.91
N ARG A 269 -13.04 -11.45 -10.08
CA ARG A 269 -14.00 -11.76 -9.01
C ARG A 269 -13.99 -10.69 -7.92
N ALA A 270 -12.81 -10.24 -7.49
CA ALA A 270 -12.68 -9.17 -6.50
C ALA A 270 -13.31 -7.85 -7.00
N ILE A 271 -13.07 -7.49 -8.27
CA ILE A 271 -13.70 -6.32 -8.91
C ILE A 271 -15.23 -6.48 -8.92
N ARG A 272 -15.75 -7.64 -9.36
CA ARG A 272 -17.20 -7.91 -9.35
C ARG A 272 -17.81 -7.79 -7.95
N ASP A 273 -17.20 -8.43 -6.96
CA ASP A 273 -17.72 -8.49 -5.60
C ASP A 273 -17.81 -7.10 -4.98
N ALA A 274 -16.85 -6.25 -5.32
CA ALA A 274 -16.87 -4.91 -4.83
C ALA A 274 -17.86 -3.98 -5.54
N PHE A 275 -18.11 -4.17 -6.83
CA PHE A 275 -19.25 -3.53 -7.48
C PHE A 275 -20.57 -3.94 -6.82
N SER A 276 -20.73 -5.23 -6.54
CA SER A 276 -21.92 -5.73 -5.84
C SER A 276 -22.08 -5.08 -4.46
N ALA A 277 -20.99 -4.84 -3.74
CA ALA A 277 -21.00 -4.14 -2.45
C ALA A 277 -21.45 -2.67 -2.56
N CYS A 278 -21.41 -2.07 -3.76
CA CYS A 278 -21.94 -0.74 -4.04
C CYS A 278 -23.40 -0.71 -4.48
N GLY A 279 -24.06 -1.87 -4.58
CA GLY A 279 -25.31 -2.00 -5.32
C GLY A 279 -25.13 -1.81 -6.83
N LEU A 280 -23.89 -1.87 -7.34
CA LEU A 280 -23.60 -1.81 -8.77
C LEU A 280 -23.51 -3.23 -9.35
N THR A 281 -24.07 -3.42 -10.55
CA THR A 281 -23.86 -4.66 -11.31
C THR A 281 -22.74 -4.46 -12.32
N LEU A 282 -21.65 -5.23 -12.21
CA LEU A 282 -20.61 -5.33 -13.22
C LEU A 282 -20.99 -6.39 -14.25
N GLN A 283 -21.19 -5.98 -15.50
CA GLN A 283 -21.37 -6.92 -16.61
C GLN A 283 -20.07 -7.00 -17.42
N LEU A 284 -19.47 -8.19 -17.46
CA LEU A 284 -18.31 -8.48 -18.29
C LEU A 284 -18.79 -9.02 -19.64
N ILE A 285 -18.50 -8.30 -20.73
CA ILE A 285 -18.81 -8.75 -22.10
C ILE A 285 -17.48 -9.03 -22.80
N PRO A 286 -17.16 -10.30 -23.10
CA PRO A 286 -16.00 -10.62 -23.92
C PRO A 286 -16.29 -10.34 -25.40
N ASP A 287 -15.30 -9.80 -26.10
CA ASP A 287 -15.42 -9.43 -27.52
C ASP A 287 -15.39 -10.62 -28.51
N SER A 288 -15.19 -11.85 -28.03
CA SER A 288 -15.19 -13.05 -28.87
C SER A 288 -15.93 -14.25 -28.26
N ALA A 289 -16.55 -15.05 -29.13
CA ALA A 289 -17.32 -16.25 -28.77
C ALA A 289 -16.50 -17.29 -27.98
N SER A 290 -15.18 -17.38 -28.21
CA SER A 290 -14.30 -18.37 -27.56
C SER A 290 -13.97 -18.04 -26.10
N ALA A 291 -14.15 -16.79 -25.66
CA ALA A 291 -13.94 -16.37 -24.28
C ALA A 291 -15.15 -16.68 -23.37
N TRP A 292 -16.35 -16.87 -23.95
CA TRP A 292 -17.60 -17.07 -23.21
C TRP A 292 -17.65 -18.33 -22.35
N SER A 293 -17.06 -19.43 -22.81
CA SER A 293 -17.06 -20.71 -22.05
C SER A 293 -16.27 -20.63 -20.74
N ARG A 294 -15.38 -19.63 -20.59
CA ARG A 294 -14.53 -19.45 -19.41
C ARG A 294 -15.10 -18.40 -18.45
N VAL A 295 -15.74 -17.36 -18.97
CA VAL A 295 -16.36 -16.27 -18.19
C VAL A 295 -17.63 -16.73 -17.46
N SER A 296 -18.36 -17.71 -18.00
CA SER A 296 -19.57 -18.29 -17.37
C SER A 296 -19.33 -18.93 -15.99
N SER A 297 -18.07 -19.29 -15.67
CA SER A 297 -17.67 -19.80 -14.34
C SER A 297 -17.63 -18.71 -13.24
N ILE A 298 -17.65 -17.43 -13.64
CA ILE A 298 -17.74 -16.27 -12.75
C ILE A 298 -19.23 -15.95 -12.61
N GLY A 299 -19.95 -16.61 -11.69
CA GLY A 299 -21.41 -16.46 -11.56
C GLY A 299 -21.91 -15.00 -11.61
N GLY A 300 -23.08 -14.79 -12.23
CA GLY A 300 -23.68 -13.46 -12.44
C GLY A 300 -23.52 -12.89 -13.85
N VAL A 301 -22.82 -13.59 -14.75
CA VAL A 301 -22.70 -13.22 -16.17
C VAL A 301 -23.98 -13.64 -16.90
N ARG A 302 -24.78 -12.67 -17.35
CA ARG A 302 -25.91 -12.94 -18.26
C ARG A 302 -25.43 -12.89 -19.71
N THR A 303 -25.75 -13.92 -20.47
CA THR A 303 -25.66 -13.94 -21.93
C THR A 303 -26.63 -12.91 -22.50
N ALA A 304 -26.20 -12.15 -23.50
CA ALA A 304 -27.11 -11.39 -24.35
C ALA A 304 -27.92 -12.35 -25.24
#